data_AF-A0A7C4G027-F1
#
_entry.id   AF-A0A7C4G027-F1
#
_cell.length_a   1.000
_cell.length_b   1.000
_cell.length_c   1.000
_cell.angle_alpha   90.00
_cell.angle_beta   90.00
_cell.angle_gamma   90.00
#
_symmetry.space_group_name_H-M   'P 1'
#
loop_
_entity.id
_entity.type
_entity.pdbx_description
1 polymer ?
#
loop_
_entity_poly.entity_id
_entity_poly.type
_entity_poly.pdbx_seq_one_letter_code
_entity_poly.pdbx_strand_id
1 'polypeptide(L)' 'AAPPDFVIADPPRAGLDKHNVRNLIRLKPRRLVIVACDPATLARDVAALAAGGFHLSKLTLVDLFPHTYHLEAIAVLEG' A
#
# COMPACT_ATOMS: atom_id res chain seq x y z
N ALA A 1 18.96 8.55 -10.38
CA ALA A 1 18.53 7.25 -10.96
C ALA A 1 17.11 7.41 -11.46
N ALA A 2 16.73 6.73 -12.54
CA ALA A 2 15.34 6.70 -12.98
C ALA A 2 14.44 6.10 -11.88
N PRO A 3 13.20 6.57 -11.72
CA PRO A 3 12.28 5.97 -10.76
C PRO A 3 11.99 4.52 -11.14
N PRO A 4 11.80 3.61 -10.16
CA PRO A 4 11.44 2.23 -10.45
C PRO A 4 10.05 2.18 -11.10
N ASP A 5 9.86 1.30 -12.07
CA ASP A 5 8.55 1.10 -12.70
C ASP A 5 7.52 0.53 -11.71
N PHE A 6 7.98 -0.23 -10.70
CA PHE A 6 7.13 -0.97 -9.80
C PHE A 6 7.75 -1.08 -8.39
N VAL A 7 6.90 -0.97 -7.37
CA VAL A 7 7.26 -1.18 -5.97
C VAL A 7 6.22 -2.07 -5.29
N ILE A 8 6.68 -3.02 -4.48
CA ILE A 8 5.85 -3.74 -3.51
C ILE A 8 6.26 -3.28 -2.11
N ALA A 9 5.27 -2.98 -1.28
CA ALA A 9 5.44 -2.75 0.14
C ALA A 9 4.61 -3.76 0.94
N ASP A 10 5.27 -4.44 1.89
CA ASP A 10 4.66 -5.37 2.84
C ASP A 10 5.03 -4.91 4.27
N PRO A 11 4.41 -3.81 4.76
CA PRO A 11 4.72 -3.26 6.07
C PRO A 11 4.22 -4.14 7.23
N PRO A 12 4.75 -3.94 8.45
CA PRO A 12 4.16 -4.53 9.66
C PRO A 12 2.74 -3.99 9.91
N ARG A 13 2.01 -4.55 10.88
CA ARG A 13 0.63 -4.15 11.27
C ARG A 13 0.43 -2.64 11.46
N ALA A 14 1.48 -1.91 11.87
CA ALA A 14 1.44 -0.46 12.02
C ALA A 14 1.27 0.32 10.69
N GLY A 15 1.39 -0.36 9.55
CA GLY A 15 1.40 0.21 8.20
C GLY A 15 2.74 0.86 7.85
N LEU A 16 2.74 1.64 6.79
CA LEU A 16 3.86 2.48 6.37
C LEU A 16 4.06 3.62 7.36
N ASP A 17 5.31 3.88 7.74
CA ASP A 17 5.62 5.10 8.48
C ASP A 17 5.60 6.34 7.56
N LYS A 18 5.54 7.52 8.18
CA LYS A 18 5.49 8.80 7.45
C LYS A 18 6.70 9.04 6.56
N HIS A 19 7.88 8.53 6.91
CA HIS A 19 9.09 8.68 6.10
C HIS A 19 8.99 7.86 4.81
N ASN A 20 8.53 6.62 4.92
CA ASN A 20 8.32 5.72 3.79
C ASN A 20 7.21 6.21 2.86
N VAL A 21 6.08 6.70 3.38
CA VAL A 21 5.04 7.32 2.54
C VAL A 21 5.60 8.50 1.73
N ARG A 22 6.34 9.42 2.38
CA ARG A 22 6.97 10.55 1.68
C ARG A 22 7.98 10.10 0.62
N ASN A 23 8.76 9.06 0.91
CA ASN A 23 9.71 8.52 -0.06
C ASN A 23 9.00 7.91 -1.26
N LEU A 24 7.91 7.16 -1.07
CA LEU A 24 7.12 6.59 -2.16
C LEU A 24 6.50 7.69 -3.04
N ILE A 25 5.97 8.76 -2.43
CA ILE A 25 5.46 9.93 -3.16
C ILE A 25 6.57 10.60 -3.96
N ARG A 26 7.77 10.76 -3.39
CA ARG A 26 8.92 11.37 -4.10
C ARG A 26 9.46 10.48 -5.22
N LEU A 27 9.52 9.17 -4.99
CA LEU A 27 9.96 8.18 -5.97
C LEU A 27 8.99 8.07 -7.14
N LYS A 28 7.70 8.23 -6.86
CA LYS A 28 6.60 8.18 -7.82
C LYS A 28 6.73 7.00 -8.82
N PRO A 29 6.83 5.75 -8.33
CA PRO A 29 6.76 4.59 -9.22
C PRO A 29 5.47 4.60 -10.01
N ARG A 30 5.49 4.06 -11.24
CA ARG A 30 4.28 3.95 -12.07
C ARG A 30 3.21 3.13 -11.35
N ARG A 31 3.63 2.02 -10.72
CA ARG A 31 2.76 1.15 -9.94
C ARG A 31 3.33 0.85 -8.56
N LEU A 32 2.49 0.99 -7.54
CA LEU A 32 2.77 0.66 -6.15
C LEU A 32 1.77 -0.39 -5.66
N VAL A 33 2.23 -1.50 -5.12
CA VAL A 33 1.40 -2.52 -4.50
C VAL A 33 1.67 -2.57 -3.01
N ILE A 34 0.61 -2.52 -2.21
CA ILE A 34 0.68 -2.62 -0.75
C ILE A 34 -0.03 -3.90 -0.33
N VAL A 35 0.68 -4.75 0.40
CA VAL A 35 0.14 -5.92 1.12
C VAL A 35 -0.07 -5.49 2.57
N ALA A 36 -1.25 -5.71 3.12
CA ALA A 36 -1.57 -5.28 4.48
C ALA A 36 -2.55 -6.21 5.19
N CYS A 37 -2.19 -6.59 6.42
CA CYS A 37 -3.00 -7.43 7.30
C CYS A 37 -3.94 -6.64 8.24
N ASP A 38 -3.88 -5.30 8.22
CA ASP A 38 -4.74 -4.40 8.99
C ASP A 38 -5.44 -3.40 8.05
N PRO A 39 -6.79 -3.45 7.92
CA PRO A 39 -7.52 -2.57 7.02
C PRO A 39 -7.46 -1.08 7.39
N ALA A 40 -7.32 -0.75 8.68
CA ALA A 40 -7.34 0.64 9.14
C ALA A 40 -6.03 1.36 8.80
N THR A 41 -4.89 0.69 9.01
CA THR A 41 -3.59 1.25 8.62
C THR A 41 -3.43 1.29 7.10
N LEU A 42 -3.92 0.28 6.37
CA LEU A 42 -3.98 0.32 4.90
C LEU A 42 -4.77 1.54 4.40
N ALA A 43 -5.97 1.78 4.94
CA ALA A 43 -6.81 2.92 4.53
C ALA A 43 -6.11 4.27 4.79
N ARG A 44 -5.45 4.42 5.94
CA ARG A 44 -4.65 5.61 6.28
C ARG A 44 -3.53 5.83 5.26
N ASP A 45 -2.80 4.78 4.91
CA ASP A 45 -1.64 4.89 4.04
C ASP A 45 -2.05 5.16 2.59
N VAL A 46 -3.11 4.49 2.10
CA VAL A 46 -3.70 4.76 0.78
C VAL A 46 -4.20 6.20 0.70
N ALA A 47 -4.86 6.73 1.73
CA ALA A 47 -5.31 8.12 1.74
C ALA A 47 -4.12 9.11 1.66
N ALA A 48 -3.04 8.85 2.39
CA ALA A 48 -1.84 9.67 2.34
C ALA A 48 -1.13 9.61 0.97
N LEU A 49 -1.06 8.43 0.36
CA LEU A 49 -0.52 8.24 -0.99
C LEU A 49 -1.41 8.90 -2.04
N ALA A 50 -2.73 8.84 -1.87
CA ALA A 50 -3.69 9.49 -2.76
C ALA A 50 -3.54 11.02 -2.75
N ALA A 51 -3.32 11.61 -1.57
CA ALA A 51 -2.96 13.02 -1.46
C ALA A 51 -1.62 13.36 -2.15
N GLY A 52 -0.74 12.37 -2.35
CA GLY A 52 0.50 12.46 -3.11
C GLY A 52 0.37 12.20 -4.62
N GLY A 53 -0.85 12.01 -5.13
CA GLY A 53 -1.12 11.84 -6.56
C GLY A 53 -1.27 10.38 -7.03
N PHE A 54 -1.23 9.41 -6.12
CA PHE A 54 -1.58 8.03 -6.46
C PHE A 54 -3.11 7.86 -6.53
N HIS A 55 -3.57 6.83 -7.22
CA HIS A 55 -4.96 6.40 -7.19
C HIS A 55 -5.05 4.90 -6.98
N LEU A 56 -5.97 4.47 -6.11
CA LEU A 56 -6.26 3.06 -5.89
C LEU A 56 -6.97 2.48 -7.13
N SER A 57 -6.29 1.62 -7.87
CA SER A 57 -6.80 1.01 -9.10
C SER A 57 -7.45 -0.36 -8.87
N LYS A 58 -6.99 -1.10 -7.86
CA LYS A 58 -7.54 -2.40 -7.49
C LYS A 58 -7.34 -2.70 -6.01
N LEU A 59 -8.33 -3.34 -5.40
CA LEU A 59 -8.24 -3.92 -4.07
C LEU A 59 -8.63 -5.39 -4.14
N THR A 60 -7.81 -6.28 -3.57
CA THR A 60 -8.09 -7.72 -3.47
C THR A 60 -7.97 -8.13 -2.01
N LEU A 61 -8.93 -8.92 -1.52
CA LEU A 61 -8.90 -9.49 -0.18
C LEU A 61 -8.54 -10.97 -0.27
N VAL A 62 -7.69 -11.43 0.63
CA VAL A 62 -7.20 -12.81 0.69
C VAL A 62 -7.40 -13.33 2.11
N ASP A 63 -8.17 -14.41 2.23
CA ASP A 63 -8.24 -15.19 3.46
C ASP A 63 -7.00 -16.07 3.57
N LEU A 64 -5.93 -15.47 4.11
CA LEU A 64 -4.66 -16.18 4.33
C LEU A 64 -4.69 -17.02 5.61
N PHE A 65 -5.61 -16.73 6.53
CA PHE A 65 -5.73 -17.38 7.83
C PHE A 65 -7.18 -17.82 8.09
N PRO A 66 -7.66 -18.89 7.42
CA PRO A 66 -9.03 -19.36 7.56
C PRO A 66 -9.39 -19.65 9.02
N HIS A 67 -10.65 -19.40 9.36
CA HIS A 67 -11.19 -19.53 10.72
C HIS A 67 -10.59 -18.56 11.75
N THR A 68 -9.92 -17.49 11.30
CA THR A 68 -9.50 -16.37 12.15
C THR A 68 -10.22 -15.08 11.74
N TYR A 69 -10.02 -14.01 12.51
CA TYR A 69 -10.49 -12.68 12.13
C TYR A 69 -9.51 -11.93 11.21
N HIS A 70 -8.35 -12.52 10.90
CA HIS A 70 -7.34 -11.88 10.09
C HIS A 70 -7.69 -11.95 8.61
N LEU A 71 -7.43 -10.84 7.91
CA LEU A 71 -7.63 -10.72 6.48
C LEU A 71 -6.43 -9.99 5.88
N GLU A 72 -5.89 -10.53 4.80
CA GLU A 72 -4.85 -9.85 4.04
C GLU A 72 -5.49 -9.06 2.90
N ALA A 73 -5.03 -7.84 2.68
CA ALA A 73 -5.48 -6.98 1.60
C ALA A 73 -4.32 -6.60 0.69
N ILE A 74 -4.54 -6.67 -0.62
CA ILE A 74 -3.60 -6.25 -1.65
C ILE A 74 -4.21 -5.03 -2.35
N ALA A 75 -3.63 -3.86 -2.11
CA ALA A 75 -4.00 -2.60 -2.75
C ALA A 75 -3.01 -2.29 -3.87
N VAL A 76 -3.52 -2.13 -5.10
CA VAL A 76 -2.76 -1.65 -6.25
C VAL A 76 -3.04 -0.17 -6.42
N LEU A 77 -1.99 0.63 -6.39
CA LEU A 77 -2.02 2.06 -6.66
C LEU A 77 -1.22 2.38 -7.92
N GLU A 78 -1.68 3.34 -8.69
CA GLU A 78 -1.02 3.83 -9.90
C GLU A 78 -0.77 5.35 -9.74
N GLY A 79 0.35 5.86 -10.27
CA GLY A 79 0.81 7.25 -10.04
C GLY A 79 1.09 8.05 -11.31
#